data_AF-A0A935VVL0-F1
#
_entry.id   AF-A0A935VVL0-F1
#
_cell.length_a   1.000
_cell.length_b   1.000
_cell.length_c   1.000
_cell.angle_alpha   90.00
_cell.angle_beta   90.00
_cell.angle_gamma   90.00
#
_symmetry.space_group_name_H-M   'P 1'
#
loop_
_entity.id
_entity.type
_entity.pdbx_description
1 polymer ?
#
loop_
_entity_poly.entity_id
_entity_poly.type
_entity_poly.pdbx_seq_one_letter_code
_entity_poly.pdbx_strand_id
1 'polypeptide(L)'
;MKHLSSVLILFTCFLFSNAQSVKKTTSKKSVFNKTEKEATFPGGQQNWAIFLQKNLNPNIPVNNGAPAGSYTVIIQFIVDKKGKISDVTATTNHGYGMEAECIRVIKKTGLWVSAMQNGKAVNAYRRQPITFQIEDEYIDEKDSTAQYSNDVTNVLEMVEEEASFPGGDMGWRRFLEKTLNPNVPADKGAPAGTYTVMVQFTVAKDGNLSNITALTKHGYGMEEEVIKTIKKSGKWVPGKYKGKAVNSYRRQPVTFVIEANKKSK
;
A
#
# COMPACT_ATOMS: atom_id res chain seq x y z
N MET A 1 -21.66 -6.86 20.55
CA MET A 1 -20.49 -6.51 19.71
C MET A 1 -20.68 -5.11 19.15
N LYS A 2 -19.90 -4.12 19.62
CA LYS A 2 -19.82 -2.79 19.01
C LYS A 2 -18.50 -2.76 18.24
N HIS A 3 -18.56 -2.71 16.91
CA HIS A 3 -17.36 -2.54 16.10
C HIS A 3 -16.99 -1.06 16.10
N LEU A 4 -15.82 -0.72 16.65
CA LEU A 4 -15.16 0.56 16.39
C LEU A 4 -14.12 0.31 15.30
N SER A 5 -14.32 0.90 14.12
CA SER A 5 -13.33 0.88 13.06
C SER A 5 -12.56 2.20 13.11
N SER A 6 -11.23 2.13 13.22
CA SER A 6 -10.34 3.30 13.21
C SER A 6 -9.67 3.44 11.84
N VAL A 7 -9.37 4.66 11.42
CA VAL A 7 -8.69 4.93 10.15
C VAL A 7 -7.36 5.63 10.37
N LEU A 8 -6.28 5.00 9.91
CA LEU A 8 -4.93 5.55 9.85
C LEU A 8 -4.57 5.90 8.40
N ILE A 9 -3.96 7.06 8.16
CA ILE A 9 -3.50 7.45 6.81
C ILE A 9 -2.00 7.18 6.71
N LEU A 10 -1.58 6.34 5.76
CA LEU A 10 -0.16 6.15 5.45
C LEU A 10 0.26 6.93 4.21
N PHE A 11 1.35 7.68 4.33
CA PHE A 11 1.93 8.46 3.25
C PHE A 11 3.07 7.67 2.57
N THR A 12 2.75 6.53 1.96
CA THR A 12 3.76 5.68 1.29
C THR A 12 4.13 6.25 -0.07
N CYS A 13 5.38 6.72 -0.20
CA CYS A 13 5.98 7.11 -1.46
C CYS A 13 6.46 5.83 -2.19
N PHE A 14 5.69 5.32 -3.15
CA PHE A 14 6.23 4.35 -4.10
C PHE A 14 6.77 5.11 -5.32
N LEU A 15 8.08 5.07 -5.51
CA LEU A 15 8.74 5.40 -6.77
C LEU A 15 8.48 4.25 -7.77
N PHE A 16 7.27 4.18 -8.33
CA PHE A 16 7.03 3.30 -9.48
C PHE A 16 7.64 3.94 -10.75
N SER A 17 8.91 3.65 -11.00
CA SER A 17 9.53 3.89 -12.31
C SER A 17 9.04 2.82 -13.29
N ASN A 18 7.84 2.99 -13.86
CA ASN A 18 7.43 2.22 -15.02
C ASN A 18 7.95 2.89 -16.29
N ALA A 19 9.04 2.33 -16.84
CA ALA A 19 9.53 2.64 -18.16
C ALA A 19 8.71 1.86 -19.21
N GLN A 20 7.83 2.56 -19.94
CA GLN A 20 7.43 2.14 -21.28
C GLN A 20 7.50 3.35 -22.21
N SER A 21 8.19 3.18 -23.34
CA SER A 21 8.27 4.17 -24.40
C SER A 21 7.03 4.04 -25.29
N VAL A 22 6.35 5.16 -25.55
CA VAL A 22 5.36 5.25 -26.64
C VAL A 22 5.65 6.50 -27.45
N LYS A 23 5.69 6.31 -28.77
CA LYS A 23 6.06 7.29 -29.78
C LYS A 23 5.01 8.41 -29.93
N LYS A 24 5.55 9.55 -30.38
CA LYS A 24 5.03 10.90 -30.60
C LYS A 24 3.82 10.98 -31.56
N THR A 25 3.01 12.04 -31.43
CA THR A 25 2.53 13.09 -32.40
C THR A 25 1.23 13.70 -31.77
N THR A 26 0.87 14.99 -31.71
CA THR A 26 1.01 16.18 -32.59
C THR A 26 0.78 17.49 -31.78
N SER A 27 1.28 18.62 -32.28
CA SER A 27 1.29 20.00 -31.75
C SER A 27 0.07 20.54 -30.95
N LYS A 28 0.24 20.68 -29.61
CA LYS A 28 0.16 21.92 -28.79
C LYS A 28 0.38 21.54 -27.31
N LYS A 29 1.42 22.12 -26.68
CA LYS A 29 1.97 21.82 -25.31
C LYS A 29 2.53 20.39 -25.11
N SER A 30 3.85 20.26 -25.20
CA SER A 30 4.60 19.05 -24.82
C SER A 30 4.47 18.80 -23.31
N VAL A 31 3.83 17.70 -22.91
CA VAL A 31 3.74 17.20 -21.53
C VAL A 31 4.65 15.99 -21.42
N PHE A 32 5.49 15.94 -20.38
CA PHE A 32 6.46 14.85 -20.18
C PHE A 32 5.98 13.87 -19.10
N ASN A 33 6.15 12.58 -19.35
CA ASN A 33 5.84 11.51 -18.39
C ASN A 33 7.03 11.16 -17.48
N LYS A 34 8.26 11.58 -17.84
CA LYS A 34 9.50 11.30 -17.10
C LYS A 34 10.40 12.53 -17.16
N THR A 35 10.76 13.07 -16.00
CA THR A 35 11.58 14.27 -15.86
C THR A 35 12.79 13.99 -14.96
N GLU A 36 13.81 14.84 -15.02
CA GLU A 36 15.01 14.70 -14.17
C GLU A 36 14.69 15.02 -12.71
N LYS A 37 13.81 16.00 -12.48
CA LYS A 37 13.21 16.30 -11.18
C LYS A 37 11.70 16.27 -11.31
N GLU A 38 11.04 15.44 -10.50
CA GLU A 38 9.57 15.39 -10.45
C GLU A 38 8.98 16.65 -9.81
N ALA A 39 7.71 16.91 -10.13
CA ALA A 39 6.96 17.95 -9.44
C ALA A 39 6.69 17.55 -7.98
N THR A 40 6.85 18.47 -7.03
CA THR A 40 6.69 18.21 -5.60
C THR A 40 5.73 19.19 -4.93
N PHE A 41 5.11 18.75 -3.84
CA PHE A 41 4.29 19.65 -3.01
C PHE A 41 5.18 20.74 -2.37
N PRO A 42 4.71 21.99 -2.21
CA PRO A 42 5.50 23.04 -1.59
C PRO A 42 5.93 22.69 -0.17
N GLY A 43 7.22 22.83 0.13
CA GLY A 43 7.80 22.39 1.40
C GLY A 43 7.96 20.87 1.53
N GLY A 44 7.80 20.13 0.44
CA GLY A 44 8.09 18.70 0.37
C GLY A 44 7.09 17.83 1.13
N GLN A 45 7.56 16.66 1.55
CA GLN A 45 6.73 15.59 2.09
C GLN A 45 6.09 15.93 3.44
N GLN A 46 6.81 16.64 4.32
CA GLN A 46 6.30 17.03 5.63
C GLN A 46 5.07 17.95 5.49
N ASN A 47 5.17 18.97 4.64
CA ASN A 47 4.06 19.88 4.39
C ASN A 47 2.89 19.19 3.68
N TRP A 48 3.17 18.20 2.83
CA TRP A 48 2.13 17.38 2.22
C TRP A 48 1.35 16.59 3.27
N ALA A 49 2.03 15.93 4.21
CA ALA A 49 1.39 15.19 5.30
C ALA A 49 0.52 16.10 6.17
N ILE A 50 1.05 17.26 6.57
CA ILE A 50 0.32 18.28 7.33
C ILE A 50 -0.92 18.76 6.56
N PHE A 51 -0.78 19.00 5.26
CA PHE A 51 -1.90 19.43 4.42
C PHE A 51 -2.99 18.37 4.37
N LEU A 52 -2.63 17.10 4.15
CA LEU A 52 -3.59 15.99 4.15
C LEU A 52 -4.27 15.84 5.50
N GLN A 53 -3.54 15.86 6.60
CA GLN A 53 -4.12 15.77 7.95
C GLN A 53 -5.19 16.85 8.22
N LYS A 54 -4.99 18.06 7.67
CA LYS A 54 -5.93 19.18 7.85
C LYS A 54 -7.11 19.16 6.89
N ASN A 55 -7.00 18.52 5.73
CA ASN A 55 -7.95 18.70 4.63
C ASN A 55 -8.62 17.42 4.15
N LEU A 56 -8.04 16.25 4.41
CA LEU A 56 -8.58 14.94 4.05
C LEU A 56 -9.53 14.47 5.14
N ASN A 57 -10.70 13.95 4.74
CA ASN A 57 -11.62 13.25 5.62
C ASN A 57 -11.28 11.74 5.59
N PRO A 58 -10.58 11.20 6.61
CA PRO A 58 -10.21 9.79 6.66
C PRO A 58 -11.41 8.86 6.85
N ASN A 59 -12.52 9.34 7.40
CA ASN A 59 -13.64 8.49 7.79
C ASN A 59 -14.57 8.14 6.63
N ILE A 60 -14.41 8.76 5.44
CA ILE A 60 -15.24 8.48 4.26
C ILE A 60 -15.31 6.99 3.91
N PRO A 61 -14.20 6.24 3.78
CA PRO A 61 -14.30 4.81 3.48
C PRO A 61 -15.09 4.04 4.54
N VAL A 62 -14.87 4.28 5.83
CA VAL A 62 -15.60 3.60 6.92
C VAL A 62 -17.09 3.96 6.89
N ASN A 63 -17.42 5.24 6.72
CA ASN A 63 -18.80 5.71 6.60
C ASN A 63 -19.53 5.09 5.39
N ASN A 64 -18.78 4.71 4.35
CA ASN A 64 -19.28 4.06 3.16
C ASN A 64 -19.16 2.52 3.19
N GLY A 65 -18.85 1.93 4.35
CA GLY A 65 -18.81 0.48 4.54
C GLY A 65 -17.59 -0.22 3.91
N ALA A 66 -16.47 0.49 3.76
CA ALA A 66 -15.22 -0.14 3.37
C ALA A 66 -14.77 -1.16 4.43
N PRO A 67 -14.46 -2.41 4.05
CA PRO A 67 -13.89 -3.39 4.97
C PRO A 67 -12.55 -2.95 5.56
N ALA A 68 -12.15 -3.51 6.71
CA ALA A 68 -10.80 -3.31 7.24
C ALA A 68 -9.73 -3.73 6.24
N GLY A 69 -8.71 -2.89 6.06
CA GLY A 69 -7.69 -3.10 5.05
C GLY A 69 -6.93 -1.83 4.68
N SER A 70 -5.87 -1.99 3.90
CA SER A 70 -5.10 -0.89 3.33
C SER A 70 -5.45 -0.66 1.85
N TYR A 71 -5.97 0.53 1.56
CA TYR A 71 -6.42 0.98 0.24
C TYR A 71 -5.57 2.15 -0.24
N THR A 72 -4.92 2.03 -1.39
CA THR A 72 -4.11 3.13 -1.95
C THR A 72 -4.82 3.76 -3.14
N VAL A 73 -5.36 4.97 -2.94
CA VAL A 73 -5.92 5.81 -4.01
C VAL A 73 -4.79 6.48 -4.78
N ILE A 74 -4.82 6.39 -6.11
CA ILE A 74 -3.81 7.05 -6.97
C ILE A 74 -4.47 8.16 -7.79
N ILE A 75 -4.15 9.42 -7.46
CA ILE A 75 -4.59 10.59 -8.22
C ILE A 75 -3.51 11.00 -9.23
N GLN A 76 -3.92 11.15 -10.49
CA GLN A 76 -3.10 11.67 -11.57
C GLN A 76 -3.53 13.11 -11.89
N PHE A 77 -2.56 14.00 -12.10
CA PHE A 77 -2.80 15.39 -12.53
C PHE A 77 -1.58 15.95 -13.27
N ILE A 78 -1.77 17.05 -13.99
CA ILE A 78 -0.69 17.77 -14.68
C ILE A 78 -0.26 18.95 -13.82
N VAL A 79 1.04 19.09 -13.57
CA VAL A 79 1.66 20.29 -13.00
C VAL A 79 2.30 21.08 -14.12
N ASP A 80 1.89 22.33 -14.31
CA ASP A 80 2.48 23.20 -15.31
C ASP A 80 3.79 23.85 -14.85
N LYS A 81 4.48 24.56 -15.75
CA LYS A 81 5.74 25.27 -15.45
C LYS A 81 5.64 26.27 -14.29
N LYS A 82 4.44 26.79 -14.00
CA LYS A 82 4.16 27.75 -12.93
C LYS A 82 3.66 27.07 -11.65
N GLY A 83 3.56 25.74 -11.64
CA GLY A 83 3.05 24.97 -10.51
C GLY A 83 1.54 24.81 -10.46
N LYS A 84 0.80 25.36 -11.42
CA LYS A 84 -0.66 25.21 -11.43
C LYS A 84 -1.03 23.78 -11.83
N ILE A 85 -1.98 23.20 -11.09
CA ILE A 85 -2.50 21.86 -11.39
C ILE A 85 -3.68 21.91 -12.38
N SER A 86 -3.81 20.85 -13.18
CA SER A 86 -4.93 20.61 -14.11
C SER A 86 -5.13 19.11 -14.32
N ASP A 87 -6.22 18.71 -14.98
CA ASP A 87 -6.51 17.31 -15.36
C ASP A 87 -6.46 16.31 -14.19
N VAL A 88 -7.00 16.73 -13.03
CA VAL A 88 -7.04 15.94 -11.81
C VAL A 88 -8.05 14.80 -11.95
N THR A 89 -7.55 13.56 -11.97
CA THR A 89 -8.33 12.33 -12.18
C THR A 89 -7.85 11.22 -11.24
N ALA A 90 -8.75 10.34 -10.81
CA ALA A 90 -8.36 9.12 -10.11
C ALA A 90 -8.05 8.02 -11.13
N THR A 91 -7.00 7.25 -10.87
CA THR A 91 -6.63 6.06 -11.67
C THR A 91 -7.01 4.74 -10.99
N THR A 92 -7.44 4.82 -9.73
CA THR A 92 -8.04 3.72 -8.96
C THR A 92 -9.54 3.98 -8.80
N ASN A 93 -10.30 2.95 -8.45
CA ASN A 93 -11.71 3.06 -8.09
C ASN A 93 -12.11 1.97 -7.07
N HIS A 94 -11.90 2.25 -5.78
CA HIS A 94 -12.21 1.30 -4.71
C HIS A 94 -13.70 1.25 -4.36
N GLY A 95 -14.51 2.20 -4.82
CA GLY A 95 -15.97 2.18 -4.62
C GLY A 95 -16.48 2.71 -3.27
N TYR A 96 -15.60 3.16 -2.38
CA TYR A 96 -15.96 3.63 -1.03
C TYR A 96 -15.83 5.15 -0.85
N GLY A 97 -15.87 5.92 -1.94
CA GLY A 97 -15.84 7.39 -1.92
C GLY A 97 -14.47 8.03 -1.69
N MET A 98 -13.41 7.23 -1.51
CA MET A 98 -12.05 7.73 -1.29
C MET A 98 -11.52 8.54 -2.49
N GLU A 99 -11.84 8.13 -3.73
CA GLU A 99 -11.40 8.82 -4.95
C GLU A 99 -11.94 10.26 -5.04
N ALA A 100 -13.25 10.42 -4.81
CA ALA A 100 -13.89 11.73 -4.86
C ALA A 100 -13.28 12.67 -3.82
N GLU A 101 -13.01 12.14 -2.63
CA GLU A 101 -12.37 12.87 -1.55
C GLU A 101 -10.93 13.26 -1.89
N CYS A 102 -10.12 12.32 -2.39
CA CYS A 102 -8.76 12.62 -2.81
C CYS A 102 -8.71 13.64 -3.96
N ILE A 103 -9.62 13.57 -4.93
CA ILE A 103 -9.74 14.58 -6.00
C ILE A 103 -10.06 15.95 -5.41
N ARG A 104 -11.02 16.04 -4.48
CA ARG A 104 -11.39 17.30 -3.81
C ARG A 104 -10.20 17.91 -3.08
N VAL A 105 -9.44 17.09 -2.34
CA VAL A 105 -8.25 17.52 -1.59
C VAL A 105 -7.14 17.99 -2.51
N ILE A 106 -6.84 17.26 -3.60
CA ILE A 106 -5.84 17.69 -4.58
C ILE A 106 -6.25 19.01 -5.23
N LYS A 107 -7.52 19.19 -5.60
CA LYS A 107 -8.04 20.46 -6.15
C LYS A 107 -7.96 21.64 -5.18
N LYS A 108 -7.89 21.38 -3.87
CA LYS A 108 -7.72 22.41 -2.83
C LYS A 108 -6.25 22.84 -2.66
N THR A 109 -5.31 22.16 -3.31
CA THR A 109 -3.89 22.54 -3.22
C THR A 109 -3.60 23.85 -3.96
N GLY A 110 -2.54 24.54 -3.54
CA GLY A 110 -2.03 25.74 -4.21
C GLY A 110 -1.09 25.42 -5.37
N LEU A 111 -0.10 26.28 -5.60
CA LEU A 111 0.94 26.06 -6.60
C LEU A 111 1.89 24.96 -6.14
N TRP A 112 2.20 24.00 -7.01
CA TRP A 112 3.22 22.97 -6.80
C TRP A 112 4.60 23.42 -7.28
N VAL A 113 5.66 22.77 -6.80
CA VAL A 113 6.99 22.92 -7.41
C VAL A 113 6.97 22.16 -8.73
N SER A 114 7.25 22.86 -9.84
CA SER A 114 7.21 22.27 -11.17
C SER A 114 8.34 21.27 -11.40
N ALA A 115 8.11 20.35 -12.33
CA ALA A 115 9.13 19.40 -12.75
C ALA A 115 10.23 20.11 -13.57
N MET A 116 11.47 19.63 -13.46
CA MET A 116 12.61 20.16 -14.22
C MET A 116 13.13 19.13 -15.21
N GLN A 117 13.49 19.60 -16.40
CA GLN A 117 14.18 18.82 -17.42
C GLN A 117 15.21 19.71 -18.13
N ASN A 118 16.46 19.28 -18.18
CA ASN A 118 17.58 20.07 -18.71
C ASN A 118 17.66 21.45 -18.05
N GLY A 119 17.41 21.52 -16.73
CA GLY A 119 17.38 22.78 -15.96
C GLY A 119 16.20 23.71 -16.28
N LYS A 120 15.23 23.30 -17.10
CA LYS A 120 14.05 24.11 -17.45
C LYS A 120 12.78 23.52 -16.85
N ALA A 121 11.90 24.38 -16.37
CA ALA A 121 10.57 23.99 -15.91
C ALA A 121 9.73 23.44 -17.08
N VAL A 122 9.11 22.28 -16.87
CA VAL A 122 8.28 21.59 -17.86
C VAL A 122 6.91 21.25 -17.31
N ASN A 123 5.93 21.10 -18.20
CA ASN A 123 4.64 20.51 -17.83
C ASN A 123 4.84 18.99 -17.71
N ALA A 124 4.44 18.42 -16.57
CA ALA A 124 4.60 17.00 -16.33
C ALA A 124 3.38 16.41 -15.62
N TYR A 125 3.10 15.13 -15.90
CA TYR A 125 2.17 14.38 -15.09
C TYR A 125 2.78 14.06 -13.73
N ARG A 126 1.94 14.08 -12.70
CA ARG A 126 2.25 13.64 -11.35
C ARG A 126 1.22 12.61 -10.92
N ARG A 127 1.68 11.51 -10.31
CA ARG A 127 0.84 10.49 -9.67
C ARG A 127 1.07 10.56 -8.17
N GLN A 128 0.04 10.93 -7.42
CA GLN A 128 0.09 11.04 -5.97
C GLN A 128 -0.71 9.89 -5.33
N PRO A 129 -0.04 8.93 -4.69
CA PRO A 129 -0.71 7.94 -3.85
C PRO A 129 -1.15 8.56 -2.51
N ILE A 130 -2.32 8.18 -2.04
CA ILE A 130 -2.86 8.45 -0.71
C ILE A 130 -3.43 7.13 -0.18
N THR A 131 -2.91 6.64 0.93
CA THR A 131 -3.31 5.34 1.49
C THR A 131 -4.20 5.52 2.71
N PHE A 132 -5.38 4.89 2.67
CA PHE A 132 -6.26 4.72 3.81
C PHE A 132 -6.00 3.35 4.41
N GLN A 133 -5.71 3.28 5.69
CA GLN A 133 -5.67 2.04 6.46
C GLN A 133 -6.87 2.03 7.39
N ILE A 134 -7.71 1.01 7.24
CA ILE A 134 -8.89 0.79 8.06
C ILE A 134 -8.56 -0.39 8.93
N GLU A 135 -8.55 -0.17 10.23
CA GLU A 135 -8.29 -1.19 11.23
C GLU A 135 -9.61 -1.55 11.90
N ASP A 136 -9.90 -2.85 11.96
CA ASP A 136 -10.90 -3.35 12.89
C ASP A 136 -10.25 -3.42 14.27
N GLU A 137 -10.79 -2.67 15.22
CA GLU A 137 -10.38 -2.79 16.62
C GLU A 137 -10.95 -4.12 17.15
N TYR A 138 -10.15 -5.19 17.01
CA TYR A 138 -10.47 -6.51 17.55
C TYR A 138 -10.29 -6.47 19.07
N ILE A 139 -11.38 -6.18 19.80
CA ILE A 139 -11.43 -6.54 21.21
C ILE A 139 -11.70 -8.04 21.26
N ASP A 140 -10.65 -8.84 21.44
CA ASP A 140 -10.81 -10.25 21.74
C ASP A 140 -11.52 -10.39 23.09
N GLU A 141 -12.83 -10.66 23.09
CA GLU A 141 -13.58 -11.04 24.29
C GLU A 141 -13.12 -12.39 24.89
N LYS A 142 -12.07 -13.00 24.33
CA LYS A 142 -11.55 -14.32 24.69
C LYS A 142 -10.21 -14.32 25.41
N ASP A 143 -9.81 -13.20 26.03
CA ASP A 143 -8.61 -13.11 26.86
C ASP A 143 -8.89 -12.59 28.29
N SER A 144 -9.95 -13.11 28.93
CA SER A 144 -10.19 -12.86 30.37
C SER A 144 -9.86 -14.05 31.28
N THR A 145 -9.33 -15.16 30.74
CA THR A 145 -8.86 -16.29 31.57
C THR A 145 -7.66 -17.01 30.94
N ALA A 146 -6.51 -16.34 30.89
CA ALA A 146 -5.21 -17.02 30.82
C ALA A 146 -4.22 -16.24 31.69
N GLN A 147 -3.83 -16.82 32.83
CA GLN A 147 -2.65 -16.35 33.56
C GLN A 147 -1.43 -16.53 32.66
N TYR A 148 -0.92 -15.45 32.08
CA TYR A 148 0.31 -15.49 31.27
C TYR A 148 1.55 -15.49 32.15
N SER A 149 2.38 -16.51 31.97
CA SER A 149 3.79 -16.51 32.37
C SER A 149 4.55 -15.46 31.57
N ASN A 150 5.04 -14.42 32.25
CA ASN A 150 5.72 -13.24 31.70
C ASN A 150 7.10 -13.47 31.04
N ASP A 151 7.45 -14.69 30.62
CA ASP A 151 8.81 -15.00 30.15
C ASP A 151 8.92 -15.24 28.63
N VAL A 152 7.80 -15.49 27.93
CA VAL A 152 7.81 -15.82 26.48
C VAL A 152 7.53 -14.61 25.59
N THR A 153 6.77 -13.63 26.07
CA THR A 153 6.34 -12.47 25.26
C THR A 153 7.48 -11.48 24.99
N ASN A 154 8.43 -11.36 25.93
CA ASN A 154 9.50 -10.36 25.87
C ASN A 154 10.63 -10.72 24.87
N VAL A 155 10.74 -11.99 24.47
CA VAL A 155 11.77 -12.46 23.51
C VAL A 155 11.32 -12.30 22.04
N LEU A 156 10.01 -12.23 21.80
CA LEU A 156 9.43 -12.21 20.44
C LEU A 156 9.53 -10.83 19.75
N GLU A 157 9.79 -9.76 20.50
CA GLU A 157 9.79 -8.37 20.01
C GLU A 157 11.20 -7.76 19.91
N MET A 158 12.20 -8.31 20.61
CA MET A 158 13.58 -7.84 20.57
C MET A 158 14.43 -8.66 19.60
N VAL A 159 14.30 -8.38 18.30
CA VAL A 159 15.13 -9.03 17.27
C VAL A 159 16.04 -7.98 16.64
N GLU A 160 17.34 -8.26 16.56
CA GLU A 160 18.33 -7.39 15.91
C GLU A 160 18.30 -7.56 14.38
N GLU A 161 18.01 -8.79 13.91
CA GLU A 161 17.90 -9.14 12.49
C GLU A 161 16.54 -9.80 12.22
N GLU A 162 15.67 -9.15 11.44
CA GLU A 162 14.35 -9.69 11.14
C GLU A 162 14.39 -11.02 10.37
N ALA A 163 13.37 -11.85 10.59
CA ALA A 163 13.17 -13.04 9.79
C ALA A 163 12.93 -12.68 8.31
N SER A 164 13.51 -13.46 7.39
CA SER A 164 13.45 -13.16 5.96
C SER A 164 13.21 -14.41 5.12
N PHE A 165 12.66 -14.22 3.93
CA PHE A 165 12.50 -15.32 2.97
C PHE A 165 13.87 -15.75 2.43
N PRO A 166 14.11 -17.04 2.11
CA PRO A 166 15.36 -17.47 1.50
C PRO A 166 15.65 -16.72 0.20
N GLY A 167 16.82 -16.07 0.11
CA GLY A 167 17.15 -15.18 -1.00
C GLY A 167 16.60 -13.76 -0.88
N GLY A 168 16.12 -13.37 0.32
CA GLY A 168 15.63 -12.05 0.65
C GLY A 168 14.43 -11.62 -0.19
N ASP A 169 14.28 -10.31 -0.36
CA ASP A 169 13.14 -9.72 -1.10
C ASP A 169 13.06 -10.18 -2.55
N MET A 170 14.21 -10.38 -3.21
CA MET A 170 14.25 -10.89 -4.59
C MET A 170 13.77 -12.34 -4.68
N GLY A 171 14.18 -13.18 -3.73
CA GLY A 171 13.70 -14.56 -3.62
C GLY A 171 12.20 -14.60 -3.39
N TRP A 172 11.72 -13.76 -2.46
CA TRP A 172 10.30 -13.65 -2.13
C TRP A 172 9.47 -13.24 -3.34
N ARG A 173 9.90 -12.20 -4.07
CA ARG A 173 9.23 -11.74 -5.28
C ARG A 173 9.10 -12.85 -6.32
N ARG A 174 10.20 -13.56 -6.64
CA ARG A 174 10.17 -14.67 -7.60
C ARG A 174 9.26 -15.81 -7.16
N PHE A 175 9.24 -16.09 -5.86
CA PHE A 175 8.36 -17.10 -5.30
C PHE A 175 6.89 -16.72 -5.47
N LEU A 176 6.53 -15.46 -5.16
CA LEU A 176 5.17 -14.95 -5.37
C LEU A 176 4.77 -14.99 -6.85
N GLU A 177 5.63 -14.52 -7.75
CA GLU A 177 5.38 -14.56 -9.21
C GLU A 177 5.08 -15.98 -9.72
N LYS A 178 5.66 -17.01 -9.09
CA LYS A 178 5.43 -18.42 -9.46
C LYS A 178 4.22 -19.06 -8.77
N THR A 179 3.86 -18.61 -7.57
CA THR A 179 2.99 -19.37 -6.65
C THR A 179 1.67 -18.71 -6.33
N LEU A 180 1.65 -17.38 -6.24
CA LEU A 180 0.46 -16.58 -5.95
C LEU A 180 -0.42 -16.54 -7.20
N ASN A 181 -1.72 -16.80 -7.07
CA ASN A 181 -2.66 -16.48 -8.15
C ASN A 181 -3.11 -15.00 -8.05
N PRO A 182 -2.62 -14.10 -8.94
CA PRO A 182 -2.96 -12.68 -8.87
C PRO A 182 -4.40 -12.39 -9.35
N ASN A 183 -5.05 -13.32 -10.04
CA ASN A 183 -6.36 -13.10 -10.65
C ASN A 183 -7.52 -13.35 -9.69
N VAL A 184 -7.31 -14.05 -8.56
CA VAL A 184 -8.33 -14.35 -7.55
C VAL A 184 -9.26 -13.18 -7.23
N PRO A 185 -8.75 -11.96 -6.92
CA PRO A 185 -9.64 -10.85 -6.62
C PRO A 185 -10.45 -10.39 -7.84
N ALA A 186 -9.83 -10.29 -9.02
CA ALA A 186 -10.51 -9.87 -10.24
C ALA A 186 -11.60 -10.88 -10.66
N ASP A 187 -11.30 -12.18 -10.57
CA ASP A 187 -12.22 -13.29 -10.85
C ASP A 187 -13.44 -13.26 -9.92
N LYS A 188 -13.26 -12.77 -8.68
CA LYS A 188 -14.33 -12.60 -7.69
C LYS A 188 -15.00 -11.21 -7.74
N GLY A 189 -14.66 -10.39 -8.73
CA GLY A 189 -15.31 -9.09 -8.95
C GLY A 189 -14.82 -7.96 -8.06
N ALA A 190 -13.59 -8.05 -7.52
CA ALA A 190 -12.99 -6.94 -6.79
C ALA A 190 -12.90 -5.69 -7.69
N PRO A 191 -13.22 -4.49 -7.17
CA PRO A 191 -13.07 -3.24 -7.91
C PRO A 191 -11.62 -2.99 -8.37
N ALA A 192 -11.46 -2.17 -9.40
CA ALA A 192 -10.14 -1.75 -9.84
C ALA A 192 -9.46 -0.89 -8.76
N GLY A 193 -8.26 -1.27 -8.33
CA GLY A 193 -7.60 -0.62 -7.21
C GLY A 193 -6.32 -1.31 -6.79
N THR A 194 -5.70 -0.77 -5.74
CA THR A 194 -4.50 -1.33 -5.14
C THR A 194 -4.82 -1.75 -3.71
N TYR A 195 -4.78 -3.06 -3.47
CA TYR A 195 -5.13 -3.69 -2.20
C TYR A 195 -3.87 -4.31 -1.61
N THR A 196 -3.52 -3.96 -0.36
CA THR A 196 -2.40 -4.60 0.35
C THR A 196 -2.92 -5.51 1.43
N VAL A 197 -2.76 -6.82 1.24
CA VAL A 197 -3.03 -7.84 2.26
C VAL A 197 -1.83 -7.89 3.21
N MET A 198 -2.08 -7.69 4.51
CA MET A 198 -1.03 -7.85 5.52
C MET A 198 -1.25 -9.18 6.24
N VAL A 199 -0.26 -10.08 6.21
CA VAL A 199 -0.31 -11.35 6.94
C VAL A 199 0.76 -11.36 8.02
N GLN A 200 0.38 -11.74 9.23
CA GLN A 200 1.29 -12.01 10.34
C GLN A 200 1.49 -13.52 10.49
N PHE A 201 2.71 -13.93 10.81
CA PHE A 201 3.04 -15.31 11.16
C PHE A 201 4.25 -15.36 12.09
N THR A 202 4.43 -16.48 12.77
CA THR A 202 5.62 -16.76 13.58
C THR A 202 6.63 -17.52 12.73
N VAL A 203 7.89 -17.07 12.76
CA VAL A 203 9.04 -17.80 12.23
C VAL A 203 9.78 -18.41 13.41
N ALA A 204 9.83 -19.74 13.47
CA ALA A 204 10.57 -20.44 14.52
C ALA A 204 12.08 -20.44 14.24
N LYS A 205 12.90 -20.72 15.26
CA LYS A 205 14.37 -20.81 15.18
C LYS A 205 14.91 -21.80 14.13
N ASP A 206 14.09 -22.75 13.69
CA ASP A 206 14.40 -23.74 12.65
C ASP A 206 13.87 -23.37 11.25
N GLY A 207 13.29 -22.17 11.15
CA GLY A 207 12.71 -21.59 9.94
C GLY A 207 11.27 -22.01 9.64
N ASN A 208 10.65 -22.87 10.46
CA ASN A 208 9.26 -23.29 10.24
C ASN A 208 8.27 -22.16 10.56
N LEU A 209 7.16 -22.13 9.81
CA LEU A 209 6.11 -21.13 9.96
C LEU A 209 4.94 -21.67 10.77
N SER A 210 4.38 -20.83 11.65
CA SER A 210 3.15 -21.11 12.40
C SER A 210 2.33 -19.83 12.60
N ASN A 211 1.13 -19.96 13.17
CA ASN A 211 0.26 -18.82 13.53
C ASN A 211 0.01 -17.83 12.37
N ILE A 212 -0.19 -18.35 11.15
CA ILE A 212 -0.37 -17.55 9.94
C ILE A 212 -1.79 -16.98 9.92
N THR A 213 -1.91 -15.67 10.08
CA THR A 213 -3.18 -14.95 10.21
C THR A 213 -3.15 -13.67 9.37
N ALA A 214 -4.19 -13.44 8.56
CA ALA A 214 -4.36 -12.17 7.88
C ALA A 214 -4.81 -11.09 8.88
N LEU A 215 -4.15 -9.94 8.85
CA LEU A 215 -4.50 -8.75 9.63
C LEU A 215 -5.45 -7.81 8.87
N THR A 216 -5.56 -7.99 7.55
CA THR A 216 -6.50 -7.25 6.70
C THR A 216 -7.65 -8.14 6.27
N LYS A 217 -8.77 -7.53 5.86
CA LYS A 217 -9.96 -8.24 5.39
C LYS A 217 -10.60 -7.53 4.20
N HIS A 218 -9.91 -7.56 3.05
CA HIS A 218 -10.40 -6.98 1.80
C HIS A 218 -11.53 -7.82 1.18
N GLY A 219 -11.53 -9.13 1.44
CA GLY A 219 -12.45 -10.07 0.82
C GLY A 219 -11.96 -10.48 -0.57
N TYR A 220 -12.89 -10.91 -1.43
CA TYR A 220 -12.60 -11.35 -2.81
C TYR A 220 -11.49 -12.42 -2.89
N GLY A 221 -11.35 -13.26 -1.86
CA GLY A 221 -10.37 -14.35 -1.85
C GLY A 221 -8.91 -13.95 -1.66
N MET A 222 -8.60 -12.67 -1.42
CA MET A 222 -7.22 -12.19 -1.35
C MET A 222 -6.49 -12.78 -0.15
N GLU A 223 -7.09 -12.73 1.03
CA GLU A 223 -6.50 -13.24 2.27
C GLU A 223 -6.24 -14.75 2.19
N GLU A 224 -7.21 -15.53 1.71
CA GLU A 224 -7.06 -16.98 1.60
C GLU A 224 -5.95 -17.37 0.64
N GLU A 225 -5.82 -16.65 -0.48
CA GLU A 225 -4.77 -16.91 -1.47
C GLU A 225 -3.38 -16.54 -0.94
N VAL A 226 -3.25 -15.43 -0.19
CA VAL A 226 -1.97 -15.04 0.42
C VAL A 226 -1.59 -16.00 1.55
N ILE A 227 -2.52 -16.37 2.45
CA ILE A 227 -2.28 -17.36 3.51
C ILE A 227 -1.84 -18.69 2.91
N LYS A 228 -2.54 -19.16 1.87
CA LYS A 228 -2.18 -20.39 1.13
C LYS A 228 -0.80 -20.29 0.50
N THR A 229 -0.44 -19.14 -0.05
CA THR A 229 0.88 -18.91 -0.66
C THR A 229 1.99 -18.91 0.39
N ILE A 230 1.78 -18.27 1.55
CA ILE A 230 2.74 -18.30 2.67
C ILE A 230 2.90 -19.73 3.20
N LYS A 231 1.83 -20.52 3.33
CA LYS A 231 1.92 -21.94 3.71
C LYS A 231 2.78 -22.78 2.75
N LYS A 232 2.83 -22.40 1.47
CA LYS A 232 3.67 -23.06 0.43
C LYS A 232 5.10 -22.55 0.38
N SER A 233 5.43 -21.51 1.14
CA SER A 233 6.72 -20.82 1.05
C SER A 233 7.88 -21.60 1.69
N GLY A 234 7.59 -22.65 2.46
CA GLY A 234 8.59 -23.50 3.08
C GLY A 234 9.27 -22.83 4.27
N LYS A 235 10.57 -23.06 4.42
CA LYS A 235 11.35 -22.56 5.55
C LYS A 235 11.85 -21.14 5.30
N TRP A 236 11.75 -20.29 6.32
CA TRP A 236 12.28 -18.93 6.33
C TRP A 236 13.59 -18.86 7.11
N VAL A 237 14.39 -17.82 6.84
CA VAL A 237 15.54 -17.48 7.66
C VAL A 237 15.01 -16.91 8.98
N PRO A 238 15.31 -17.52 10.14
CA PRO A 238 14.82 -17.04 11.43
C PRO A 238 15.42 -15.70 11.79
N GLY A 239 14.72 -14.94 12.62
CA GLY A 239 15.27 -13.73 13.19
C GLY A 239 16.43 -14.04 14.14
N LYS A 240 17.33 -13.07 14.35
CA LYS A 240 18.45 -13.22 15.31
C LYS A 240 18.40 -12.18 16.41
N TYR A 241 18.73 -12.62 17.61
CA TYR A 241 19.01 -11.77 18.77
C TYR A 241 20.34 -12.20 19.37
N LYS A 242 21.29 -11.26 19.53
CA LYS A 242 22.65 -11.54 20.01
C LYS A 242 23.32 -12.66 19.23
N GLY A 243 23.13 -12.65 17.91
CA GLY A 243 23.67 -13.65 16.97
C GLY A 243 23.03 -15.04 17.05
N LYS A 244 22.02 -15.28 17.89
CA LYS A 244 21.32 -16.57 18.00
C LYS A 244 19.96 -16.51 17.32
N ALA A 245 19.58 -17.58 16.61
CA ALA A 245 18.26 -17.72 16.03
C ALA A 245 17.19 -17.77 17.13
N VAL A 246 16.17 -16.93 17.00
CA VAL A 246 15.04 -16.84 17.92
C VAL A 246 13.72 -17.01 17.18
N ASN A 247 12.68 -17.39 17.91
CA ASN A 247 11.33 -17.30 17.38
C ASN A 247 10.96 -15.81 17.28
N SER A 248 10.34 -15.41 16.19
CA SER A 248 9.92 -14.01 16.00
C SER A 248 8.66 -13.90 15.17
N TYR A 249 7.90 -12.82 15.37
CA TYR A 249 6.80 -12.49 14.47
C TYR A 249 7.32 -11.81 13.21
N ARG A 250 6.68 -12.10 12.09
CA ARG A 250 6.90 -11.43 10.82
C ARG A 250 5.57 -10.97 10.25
N ARG A 251 5.53 -9.72 9.80
CA ARG A 251 4.40 -9.16 9.04
C ARG A 251 4.81 -8.97 7.60
N GLN A 252 4.16 -9.70 6.69
CA GLN A 252 4.47 -9.65 5.27
C GLN A 252 3.31 -9.00 4.50
N PRO A 253 3.54 -7.82 3.88
CA PRO A 253 2.58 -7.26 2.93
C PRO A 253 2.68 -7.98 1.57
N VAL A 254 1.51 -8.22 0.96
CA VAL A 254 1.35 -8.66 -0.44
C VAL A 254 0.32 -7.75 -1.10
N THR A 255 0.71 -7.13 -2.21
CA THR A 255 -0.13 -6.14 -2.92
C THR A 255 -0.71 -6.73 -4.19
N PHE A 256 -2.04 -6.63 -4.32
CA PHE A 256 -2.76 -6.86 -5.57
C PHE A 256 -3.03 -5.52 -6.25
N VAL A 257 -2.76 -5.46 -7.56
CA VAL A 257 -3.09 -4.31 -8.41
C VAL A 257 -4.10 -4.78 -9.43
N ILE A 258 -5.30 -4.20 -9.38
CA ILE A 258 -6.43 -4.55 -10.24
C ILE A 258 -6.67 -3.37 -11.18
N GLU A 259 -6.46 -3.60 -12.47
CA GLU A 259 -6.67 -2.57 -13.48
C GLU A 259 -8.15 -2.49 -13.85
N ALA A 260 -8.64 -1.29 -14.16
CA ALA A 260 -9.97 -1.13 -14.72
C ALA A 260 -9.99 -1.73 -16.13
N ASN A 261 -10.85 -2.73 -16.36
CA ASN A 261 -11.10 -3.26 -17.69
C ASN A 261 -11.53 -2.10 -18.61
N LYS A 262 -10.62 -1.66 -19.50
CA LYS A 262 -11.00 -0.85 -20.65
C LYS A 262 -11.88 -1.74 -21.51
N LYS A 263 -13.20 -1.59 -21.42
CA LYS A 263 -14.10 -2.17 -22.42
C LYS A 263 -13.59 -1.70 -23.78
N SER A 264 -13.01 -2.61 -24.55
CA SER A 264 -12.80 -2.40 -25.99
C SER A 264 -14.19 -2.20 -26.57
N LYS A 265 -14.50 -0.95 -26.92
CA LYS A 265 -15.64 -0.66 -27.79
C LYS A 265 -15.36 -1.23 -29.17
#